data_AF-A0AAW7PJC3-F1
#
_entry.id   AF-A0AAW7PJC3-F1
#
_cell.length_a   1.000
_cell.length_b   1.000
_cell.length_c   1.000
_cell.angle_alpha   90.00
_cell.angle_beta   90.00
_cell.angle_gamma   90.00
#
_symmetry.space_group_name_H-M   'P 1'
#
loop_
_entity.id
_entity.type
_entity.pdbx_description
1 polymer ?
#
loop_
_entity_poly.entity_id
_entity_poly.type
_entity_poly.pdbx_seq_one_letter_code
_entity_poly.pdbx_strand_id
1 'polypeptide(L)'
;MKLEYGSKSQEYDASGTASATKVTLVNTDGANVPIFLPTDKIGLSNTKLLELALEVLYQENFPNRAENDKFNQVDKQLQKNKETAMAAEQAAATNKEYLDTVSAITEVLIALAVTQNGGMQAQTYAKVAAFVKPLVNDKRYINGDIISAPYPFDTNPKWPKGTATILRFTMPQDDGYIYKGQKIEDMLQKGALSIVLPKLN
;
A
#
# COMPACT_ATOMS: atom_id res chain seq x y z
N MET A 1 9.19 48.01 -12.63
CA MET A 1 8.96 49.08 -11.64
C MET A 1 9.14 48.48 -10.24
N LYS A 2 10.02 49.02 -9.39
CA LYS A 2 10.20 48.54 -8.01
C LYS A 2 9.43 49.47 -7.07
N LEU A 3 8.39 48.95 -6.43
CA LEU A 3 7.61 49.67 -5.43
C LEU A 3 8.22 49.48 -4.04
N GLU A 4 8.23 50.56 -3.26
CA GLU A 4 8.75 50.63 -1.90
C GLU A 4 7.68 51.20 -0.98
N TYR A 5 7.83 50.95 0.32
CA TYR A 5 6.91 51.48 1.32
C TYR A 5 7.03 53.01 1.38
N GLY A 6 5.93 53.72 1.18
CA GLY A 6 5.84 55.17 1.36
C GLY A 6 5.29 55.55 2.73
N SER A 7 4.02 55.22 2.99
CA SER A 7 3.34 55.58 4.23
C SER A 7 2.21 54.62 4.59
N LYS A 8 1.71 54.73 5.83
CA LYS A 8 0.47 54.08 6.27
C LYS A 8 -0.46 55.05 6.96
N SER A 9 -1.76 54.85 6.78
CA SER A 9 -2.81 55.56 7.51
C SER A 9 -3.98 54.62 7.82
N GLN A 10 -4.70 54.91 8.90
CA GLN A 10 -6.01 54.33 9.16
C GLN A 10 -7.06 55.16 8.42
N GLU A 11 -7.85 54.52 7.57
CA GLU A 11 -9.01 55.12 6.93
C GLU A 11 -10.25 54.89 7.79
N TYR A 12 -11.17 55.86 7.78
CA TYR A 12 -12.43 55.82 8.51
C TYR A 12 -13.59 56.02 7.53
N ASP A 13 -14.71 55.37 7.78
CA ASP A 13 -15.95 55.61 7.05
C ASP A 13 -16.69 56.88 7.55
N ALA A 14 -17.84 57.18 6.95
CA ALA A 14 -18.67 58.33 7.32
C ALA A 14 -19.24 58.26 8.76
N SER A 15 -19.19 57.10 9.43
CA SER A 15 -19.60 56.93 10.82
C SER A 15 -18.46 57.17 11.82
N GLY A 16 -17.23 57.34 11.33
CA GLY A 16 -16.03 57.42 12.16
C GLY A 16 -15.48 56.04 12.56
N THR A 17 -15.98 54.96 11.97
CA THR A 17 -15.47 53.61 12.20
C THR A 17 -14.29 53.33 11.26
N ALA A 18 -13.24 52.68 11.78
CA ALA A 18 -12.09 52.29 10.96
C ALA A 18 -12.55 51.38 9.80
N SER A 19 -12.22 51.76 8.57
CA SER A 19 -12.68 51.09 7.33
C SER A 19 -11.58 50.30 6.62
N ALA A 20 -10.33 50.79 6.62
CA ALA A 20 -9.18 50.09 6.07
C ALA A 20 -7.84 50.61 6.62
N THR A 21 -6.79 49.78 6.52
CA THR A 21 -5.40 50.24 6.62
C THR A 21 -4.91 50.61 5.23
N LYS A 22 -4.71 51.90 4.94
CA LYS A 22 -4.13 52.34 3.66
C LYS A 22 -2.61 52.28 3.75
N VAL A 23 -1.99 51.56 2.82
CA VAL A 23 -0.55 51.53 2.60
C VAL A 23 -0.27 52.16 1.25
N THR A 24 0.50 53.24 1.23
CA THR A 24 0.92 53.89 -0.02
C THR A 24 2.27 53.32 -0.45
N LEU A 25 2.30 52.71 -1.62
CA LEU A 25 3.52 52.25 -2.28
C LEU A 25 4.02 53.31 -3.27
N VAL A 26 5.33 53.55 -3.26
CA VAL A 26 5.97 54.59 -4.09
C VAL A 26 7.17 54.04 -4.85
N ASN A 27 7.67 54.77 -5.86
CA ASN A 27 8.96 54.49 -6.48
C ASN A 27 9.69 55.80 -6.86
N THR A 28 10.91 55.66 -7.37
CA THR A 28 11.74 56.78 -7.86
C THR A 28 11.16 57.50 -9.06
N ASP A 29 10.24 56.86 -9.80
CA ASP A 29 9.64 57.39 -11.02
C ASP A 29 8.35 58.18 -10.74
N GLY A 30 8.01 58.41 -9.47
CA GLY A 30 6.86 59.21 -9.04
C GLY A 30 5.54 58.45 -8.90
N ALA A 31 5.55 57.12 -8.95
CA ALA A 31 4.37 56.31 -8.70
C ALA A 31 3.87 56.51 -7.25
N ASN A 32 2.55 56.55 -7.10
CA ASN A 32 1.86 56.62 -5.82
C ASN A 32 0.66 55.67 -5.90
N VAL A 33 0.79 54.50 -5.31
CA VAL A 33 -0.17 53.40 -5.43
C VAL A 33 -0.75 53.11 -4.04
N PRO A 34 -1.98 53.56 -3.75
CA PRO A 34 -2.65 53.24 -2.49
C PRO A 34 -3.19 51.81 -2.52
N ILE A 35 -2.83 51.01 -1.53
CA ILE A 35 -3.33 49.65 -1.31
C ILE A 35 -4.10 49.61 0.02
N PHE A 36 -5.31 49.05 -0.01
CA PHE A 36 -6.17 48.96 1.16
C PHE A 36 -6.11 47.55 1.75
N LEU A 37 -5.60 47.45 2.97
CA LEU A 37 -5.54 46.22 3.75
C LEU A 37 -6.63 46.22 4.84
N PRO A 38 -6.95 45.04 5.42
CA PRO A 38 -7.86 44.96 6.56
C PRO A 38 -7.47 45.90 7.72
N THR A 39 -8.48 46.37 8.46
CA THR A 39 -8.33 47.40 9.51
C THR A 39 -7.41 46.97 10.65
N ASP A 40 -7.35 45.67 10.96
CA ASP A 40 -6.49 45.09 11.99
C ASP A 40 -4.99 45.11 11.64
N LYS A 41 -4.64 45.39 10.38
CA LYS A 41 -3.25 45.36 9.91
C LYS A 41 -2.44 46.61 10.27
N ILE A 42 -3.06 47.69 10.71
CA ILE A 42 -2.41 48.99 10.99
C ILE A 42 -1.20 48.86 11.96
N GLY A 43 -1.27 47.92 12.90
CA GLY A 43 -0.23 47.65 13.89
C GLY A 43 0.99 46.87 13.38
N LEU A 44 0.96 46.36 12.14
CA LEU A 44 2.07 45.61 11.57
C LEU A 44 3.27 46.51 11.22
N SER A 45 4.44 45.88 11.13
CA SER A 45 5.68 46.52 10.69
C SER A 45 5.59 46.96 9.23
N ASN A 46 6.35 47.99 8.87
CA ASN A 46 6.37 48.51 7.49
C ASN A 46 6.78 47.42 6.48
N THR A 47 7.72 46.55 6.84
CA THR A 47 8.13 45.40 6.02
C THR A 47 6.96 44.45 5.77
N LYS A 48 6.20 44.10 6.82
CA LYS A 48 5.07 43.18 6.67
C LYS A 48 3.92 43.82 5.89
N LEU A 49 3.67 45.11 6.09
CA LEU A 49 2.71 45.88 5.32
C LEU A 49 3.08 45.98 3.83
N LEU A 50 4.38 46.15 3.52
CA LEU A 50 4.88 46.13 2.16
C LEU A 50 4.65 44.77 1.49
N GLU A 51 4.98 43.66 2.16
CA GLU A 51 4.73 42.30 1.64
C GLU A 51 3.24 42.10 1.30
N LEU A 52 2.35 42.42 2.24
CA LEU A 52 0.91 42.25 2.06
C LEU A 52 0.36 43.17 0.95
N ALA A 53 0.83 44.43 0.90
CA ALA A 53 0.40 45.37 -0.13
C ALA A 53 0.86 44.96 -1.53
N LEU A 54 2.09 44.44 -1.65
CA LEU A 54 2.59 43.87 -2.91
C LEU A 54 1.82 42.61 -3.29
N GLU A 55 1.43 41.77 -2.33
CA GLU A 55 0.60 40.60 -2.58
C GLU A 55 -0.78 40.98 -3.12
N VAL A 56 -1.46 41.97 -2.53
CA VAL A 56 -2.76 42.46 -3.04
C VAL A 56 -2.62 42.98 -4.47
N LEU A 57 -1.63 43.85 -4.70
CA LEU A 57 -1.34 44.38 -6.05
C LEU A 57 -1.01 43.24 -7.04
N TYR A 58 -0.32 42.21 -6.56
CA TYR A 58 0.03 41.04 -7.35
C TYR A 58 -1.22 40.23 -7.73
N GLN A 59 -2.15 40.00 -6.81
CA GLN A 59 -3.40 39.28 -7.07
C GLN A 59 -4.33 40.05 -8.01
N GLU A 60 -4.48 41.37 -7.82
CA GLU A 60 -5.33 42.21 -8.67
C GLU A 60 -4.86 42.25 -10.13
N ASN A 61 -3.54 42.27 -10.35
CA ASN A 61 -2.97 42.28 -11.70
C ASN A 61 -2.88 40.88 -12.34
N PHE A 62 -2.90 39.81 -11.54
CA PHE A 62 -2.75 38.42 -12.00
C PHE A 62 -3.76 37.46 -11.35
N PRO A 63 -5.07 37.71 -11.48
CA PRO A 63 -6.11 37.01 -10.73
C PRO A 63 -6.09 35.49 -10.91
N ASN A 64 -5.72 35.01 -12.10
CA ASN A 64 -5.69 33.58 -12.41
C ASN A 64 -4.35 32.90 -12.10
N ARG A 65 -3.28 33.64 -11.74
CA ARG A 65 -1.97 33.00 -11.54
C ARG A 65 -1.92 32.17 -10.26
N ALA A 66 -2.39 32.72 -9.13
CA ALA A 66 -2.40 31.99 -7.87
C ALA A 66 -3.25 30.71 -7.95
N GLU A 67 -4.34 30.77 -8.72
CA GLU A 67 -5.19 29.63 -9.03
C GLU A 67 -4.48 28.63 -9.96
N ASN A 68 -3.87 29.10 -11.06
CA ASN A 68 -3.09 28.27 -11.98
C ASN A 68 -1.91 27.58 -11.28
N ASP A 69 -1.21 28.26 -10.37
CA ASP A 69 -0.09 27.69 -9.62
C ASP A 69 -0.57 26.56 -8.70
N LYS A 70 -1.74 26.71 -8.07
CA LYS A 70 -2.38 25.64 -7.28
C LYS A 70 -2.82 24.48 -8.18
N PHE A 71 -3.45 24.73 -9.32
CA PHE A 71 -3.84 23.68 -10.25
C PHE A 71 -2.63 22.92 -10.80
N ASN A 72 -1.57 23.63 -11.19
CA ASN A 72 -0.31 23.01 -11.63
C ASN A 72 0.31 22.10 -10.55
N GLN A 73 0.21 22.49 -9.27
CA GLN A 73 0.66 21.64 -8.15
C GLN A 73 -0.23 20.39 -8.00
N VAL A 74 -1.55 20.56 -8.09
CA VAL A 74 -2.51 19.45 -8.03
C VAL A 74 -2.29 18.47 -9.20
N ASP A 75 -2.11 18.96 -10.42
CA ASP A 75 -1.85 18.14 -11.60
C ASP A 75 -0.54 17.36 -11.49
N LYS A 76 0.53 18.00 -10.99
CA LYS A 76 1.79 17.32 -10.71
C LYS A 76 1.63 16.21 -9.66
N GLN A 77 0.89 16.49 -8.58
CA GLN A 77 0.63 15.50 -7.54
C GLN A 77 -0.22 14.34 -8.07
N LEU A 78 -1.22 14.64 -8.89
CA LEU A 78 -2.09 13.64 -9.51
C LEU A 78 -1.30 12.74 -10.47
N GLN A 79 -0.43 13.33 -11.28
CA GLN A 79 0.46 12.58 -12.18
C GLN A 79 1.39 11.64 -11.41
N LYS A 80 2.04 12.15 -10.34
CA LYS A 80 2.90 11.34 -9.47
C LYS A 80 2.14 10.20 -8.78
N ASN A 81 0.91 10.46 -8.34
CA ASN A 81 0.05 9.44 -7.74
C ASN A 81 -0.34 8.36 -8.77
N LYS A 82 -0.65 8.73 -10.02
CA LYS A 82 -0.91 7.78 -11.10
C LYS A 82 0.29 6.89 -11.40
N GLU A 83 1.48 7.48 -11.52
CA GLU A 83 2.73 6.72 -11.73
C GLU A 83 3.02 5.74 -10.59
N THR A 84 2.80 6.18 -9.35
CA THR A 84 2.97 5.32 -8.16
C THR A 84 1.95 4.18 -8.15
N ALA A 85 0.70 4.45 -8.52
CA ALA A 85 -0.35 3.42 -8.61
C ALA A 85 -0.02 2.39 -9.69
N MET A 86 0.41 2.82 -10.87
CA MET A 86 0.83 1.92 -11.95
C MET A 86 2.02 1.04 -11.53
N ALA A 87 3.03 1.62 -10.86
CA ALA A 87 4.17 0.87 -10.35
C ALA A 87 3.75 -0.17 -9.29
N ALA A 88 2.80 0.18 -8.43
CA ALA A 88 2.27 -0.74 -7.42
C ALA A 88 1.48 -1.91 -8.06
N GLU A 89 0.66 -1.63 -9.09
CA GLU A 89 -0.05 -2.67 -9.85
C GLU A 89 0.92 -3.62 -10.55
N GLN A 90 1.97 -3.08 -11.18
CA GLN A 90 2.99 -3.89 -11.83
C GLN A 90 3.75 -4.77 -10.83
N ALA A 91 4.16 -4.21 -9.68
CA ALA A 91 4.83 -4.96 -8.62
C ALA A 91 3.93 -6.08 -8.06
N ALA A 92 2.62 -5.82 -7.91
CA ALA A 92 1.65 -6.83 -7.47
C ALA A 92 1.51 -7.96 -8.51
N ALA A 93 1.49 -7.65 -9.80
CA ALA A 93 1.45 -8.65 -10.87
C ALA A 93 2.72 -9.52 -10.87
N THR A 94 3.90 -8.92 -10.82
CA THR A 94 5.17 -9.67 -10.76
C THR A 94 5.28 -10.53 -9.49
N ASN A 95 4.85 -10.01 -8.33
CA ASN A 95 4.83 -10.80 -7.10
C ASN A 95 3.91 -12.02 -7.21
N LYS A 96 2.76 -11.89 -7.88
CA LYS A 96 1.87 -13.03 -8.15
C LYS A 96 2.56 -14.10 -9.00
N GLU A 97 3.25 -13.71 -10.07
CA GLU A 97 4.02 -14.63 -10.91
C GLU A 97 5.14 -15.34 -10.13
N TYR A 98 5.83 -14.62 -9.23
CA TYR A 98 6.82 -15.23 -8.34
C TYR A 98 6.19 -16.25 -7.39
N LEU A 99 5.02 -15.97 -6.83
CA LEU A 99 4.29 -16.92 -5.98
C LEU A 99 3.88 -18.17 -6.76
N ASP A 100 3.41 -18.02 -7.99
CA ASP A 100 3.06 -19.15 -8.85
C ASP A 100 4.29 -19.99 -9.21
N THR A 101 5.43 -19.34 -9.51
CA THR A 101 6.72 -20.00 -9.77
C THR A 101 7.22 -20.77 -8.55
N VAL A 102 7.16 -20.18 -7.37
CA VAL A 102 7.54 -20.83 -6.11
C VAL A 102 6.63 -22.02 -5.80
N SER A 103 5.32 -21.91 -6.07
CA SER A 103 4.37 -23.02 -5.95
C SER A 103 4.80 -24.20 -6.83
N ALA A 104 5.08 -23.94 -8.11
CA ALA A 104 5.54 -24.96 -9.06
C ALA A 104 6.87 -25.63 -8.63
N ILE A 105 7.85 -24.84 -8.17
CA ILE A 105 9.12 -25.38 -7.64
C ILE A 105 8.88 -26.27 -6.43
N THR A 106 7.96 -25.87 -5.54
CA THR A 106 7.64 -26.63 -4.33
C THR A 106 7.02 -27.98 -4.69
N GLU A 107 6.10 -28.02 -5.65
CA GLU A 107 5.51 -29.25 -6.17
C GLU A 107 6.57 -30.19 -6.78
N VAL A 108 7.51 -29.63 -7.57
CA VAL A 108 8.64 -30.39 -8.14
C VAL A 108 9.58 -30.93 -7.06
N LEU A 109 9.87 -30.14 -6.01
CA LEU A 109 10.71 -30.58 -4.89
C LEU A 109 10.05 -31.70 -4.08
N ILE A 110 8.73 -31.65 -3.90
CA ILE A 110 7.99 -32.73 -3.24
C ILE A 110 8.03 -33.99 -4.13
N ALA A 111 7.77 -33.86 -5.44
CA ALA A 111 7.88 -34.97 -6.38
C ALA A 111 9.28 -35.60 -6.38
N LEU A 112 10.35 -34.79 -6.36
CA LEU A 112 11.73 -35.25 -6.32
C LEU A 112 12.10 -35.90 -4.97
N ALA A 113 11.58 -35.37 -3.86
CA ALA A 113 11.81 -35.94 -2.53
C ALA A 113 11.11 -37.30 -2.35
N VAL A 114 10.00 -37.53 -3.06
CA VAL A 114 9.33 -38.84 -3.10
C VAL A 114 10.11 -39.85 -3.96
N THR A 115 10.86 -39.41 -4.98
CA THR A 115 11.57 -40.32 -5.90
C THR A 115 12.99 -40.70 -5.47
N GLN A 116 13.64 -39.94 -4.59
CA GLN A 116 14.98 -40.28 -4.07
C GLN A 116 14.91 -40.97 -2.70
N ASN A 117 14.94 -42.31 -2.71
CA ASN A 117 15.27 -43.24 -1.61
C ASN A 117 15.36 -42.66 -0.17
N GLY A 118 14.20 -42.31 0.42
CA GLY A 118 14.09 -42.09 1.87
C GLY A 118 13.43 -40.80 2.34
N GLY A 119 12.88 -39.97 1.45
CA GLY A 119 12.12 -38.77 1.84
C GLY A 119 13.00 -37.53 2.11
N MET A 120 12.36 -36.39 2.30
CA MET A 120 13.02 -35.08 2.46
C MET A 120 13.74 -34.95 3.80
N GLN A 121 14.91 -34.29 3.88
CA GLN A 121 15.54 -33.98 5.17
C GLN A 121 14.62 -33.10 6.04
N ALA A 122 14.56 -33.34 7.35
CA ALA A 122 13.61 -32.68 8.26
C ALA A 122 13.62 -31.14 8.20
N GLN A 123 14.80 -30.53 8.07
CA GLN A 123 14.95 -29.06 7.97
C GLN A 123 14.36 -28.51 6.67
N THR A 124 14.58 -29.19 5.54
CA THR A 124 14.00 -28.84 4.24
C THR A 124 12.49 -29.07 4.25
N TYR A 125 12.06 -30.18 4.87
CA TYR A 125 10.65 -30.52 5.02
C TYR A 125 9.87 -29.46 5.79
N ALA A 126 10.39 -28.99 6.92
CA ALA A 126 9.72 -27.98 7.72
C ALA A 126 9.46 -26.69 6.93
N LYS A 127 10.43 -26.27 6.10
CA LYS A 127 10.26 -25.12 5.21
C LYS A 127 9.16 -25.39 4.18
N VAL A 128 9.21 -26.52 3.49
CA VAL A 128 8.19 -26.88 2.49
C VAL A 128 6.80 -26.97 3.11
N ALA A 129 6.64 -27.68 4.23
CA ALA A 129 5.36 -27.83 4.92
C ALA A 129 4.76 -26.50 5.39
N ALA A 130 5.59 -25.49 5.68
CA ALA A 130 5.15 -24.14 6.03
C ALA A 130 4.62 -23.33 4.83
N PHE A 131 5.10 -23.61 3.61
CA PHE A 131 4.67 -22.92 2.38
C PHE A 131 3.50 -23.61 1.66
N VAL A 132 3.34 -24.91 1.85
CA VAL A 132 2.23 -25.66 1.24
C VAL A 132 0.89 -25.16 1.78
N LYS A 133 -0.07 -24.94 0.89
CA LYS A 133 -1.39 -24.40 1.21
C LYS A 133 -2.13 -25.31 2.21
N PRO A 134 -2.86 -24.75 3.19
CA PRO A 134 -3.64 -25.56 4.11
C PRO A 134 -4.83 -26.22 3.41
N LEU A 135 -5.45 -27.17 4.12
CA LEU A 135 -6.74 -27.73 3.73
C LEU A 135 -7.85 -26.68 3.93
N VAL A 136 -8.66 -26.42 2.91
CA VAL A 136 -9.66 -25.33 2.88
C VAL A 136 -11.06 -25.90 2.67
N ASN A 137 -12.01 -25.50 3.53
CA ASN A 137 -13.42 -25.90 3.41
C ASN A 137 -14.03 -25.43 2.09
N ASP A 138 -14.93 -26.24 1.55
CA ASP A 138 -15.66 -26.03 0.30
C ASP A 138 -14.79 -25.98 -0.95
N LYS A 139 -13.50 -26.29 -0.84
CA LYS A 139 -12.60 -26.44 -1.98
C LYS A 139 -12.70 -27.85 -2.55
N ARG A 140 -12.75 -27.93 -3.89
CA ARG A 140 -12.57 -29.17 -4.65
C ARG A 140 -11.07 -29.43 -4.83
N TYR A 141 -10.65 -30.65 -4.51
CA TYR A 141 -9.31 -31.17 -4.74
C TYR A 141 -9.34 -32.31 -5.76
N ILE A 142 -8.24 -32.51 -6.47
CA ILE A 142 -8.05 -33.58 -7.45
C ILE A 142 -6.90 -34.51 -7.04
N ASN A 143 -6.79 -35.66 -7.71
CA ASN A 143 -5.70 -36.59 -7.46
C ASN A 143 -4.33 -35.92 -7.63
N GLY A 144 -3.44 -36.11 -6.66
CA GLY A 144 -2.11 -35.50 -6.65
C GLY A 144 -2.04 -34.14 -5.99
N ASP A 145 -3.16 -33.47 -5.69
CA ASP A 145 -3.15 -32.20 -4.96
C ASP A 145 -2.44 -32.34 -3.62
N ILE A 146 -1.63 -31.33 -3.28
CA ILE A 146 -0.80 -31.31 -2.09
C ILE A 146 -1.30 -30.23 -1.13
N ILE A 147 -1.45 -30.59 0.14
CA ILE A 147 -1.82 -29.68 1.22
C ILE A 147 -0.93 -29.89 2.46
N SER A 148 -0.96 -28.91 3.37
CA SER A 148 -0.32 -29.00 4.69
C SER A 148 -1.38 -29.01 5.76
N ALA A 149 -1.28 -29.94 6.70
CA ALA A 149 -2.16 -29.98 7.86
C ALA A 149 -1.47 -30.57 9.10
N PRO A 150 -2.01 -30.33 10.31
CA PRO A 150 -1.45 -30.91 11.53
C PRO A 150 -1.44 -32.44 11.48
N TYR A 151 -0.33 -33.06 11.87
CA TYR A 151 -0.22 -34.51 11.97
C TYR A 151 -1.27 -35.03 12.97
N PRO A 152 -2.13 -35.99 12.59
CA PRO A 152 -3.28 -36.34 13.40
C PRO A 152 -2.97 -37.36 14.52
N PHE A 153 -1.88 -38.11 14.38
CA PHE A 153 -1.58 -39.26 15.24
C PHE A 153 -0.56 -38.92 16.33
N ASP A 154 -0.73 -39.54 17.50
CA ASP A 154 0.21 -39.44 18.63
C ASP A 154 1.05 -40.72 18.80
N THR A 155 1.16 -41.50 17.72
CA THR A 155 1.80 -42.83 17.74
C THR A 155 3.26 -42.81 17.29
N ASN A 156 3.75 -41.67 16.79
CA ASN A 156 5.12 -41.52 16.30
C ASN A 156 5.90 -40.49 17.14
N PRO A 157 6.77 -40.93 18.08
CA PRO A 157 7.56 -40.02 18.89
C PRO A 157 8.51 -39.12 18.08
N LYS A 158 8.94 -39.58 16.90
CA LYS A 158 9.82 -38.80 16.00
C LYS A 158 9.06 -37.77 15.17
N TRP A 159 7.72 -37.85 15.14
CA TRP A 159 6.86 -36.94 14.41
C TRP A 159 5.57 -36.66 15.22
N PRO A 160 5.65 -35.76 16.21
CA PRO A 160 4.57 -35.55 17.18
C PRO A 160 3.26 -35.09 16.55
N LYS A 161 2.15 -35.41 17.21
CA LYS A 161 0.83 -34.88 16.87
C LYS A 161 0.86 -33.36 16.78
N GLY A 162 0.18 -32.81 15.78
CA GLY A 162 0.11 -31.37 15.53
C GLY A 162 1.19 -30.83 14.60
N THR A 163 2.25 -31.60 14.31
CA THR A 163 3.34 -31.16 13.41
C THR A 163 2.82 -30.90 12.00
N ALA A 164 3.16 -29.76 11.39
CA ALA A 164 2.78 -29.44 10.01
C ALA A 164 3.28 -30.52 9.04
N THR A 165 2.35 -31.19 8.37
CA THR A 165 2.61 -32.39 7.59
C THR A 165 2.02 -32.25 6.20
N ILE A 166 2.82 -32.60 5.20
CA ILE A 166 2.43 -32.65 3.80
C ILE A 166 1.56 -33.88 3.57
N LEU A 167 0.36 -33.64 3.04
CA LEU A 167 -0.61 -34.66 2.66
C LEU A 167 -0.89 -34.53 1.16
N ARG A 168 -1.03 -35.68 0.50
CA ARG A 168 -1.34 -35.74 -0.93
C ARG A 168 -2.65 -36.46 -1.15
N PHE A 169 -3.55 -35.86 -1.92
CA PHE A 169 -4.79 -36.49 -2.34
C PHE A 169 -4.52 -37.69 -3.25
N THR A 170 -5.16 -38.81 -2.93
CA THR A 170 -5.02 -40.10 -3.64
C THR A 170 -6.39 -40.55 -4.09
N MET A 171 -6.71 -40.27 -5.35
CA MET A 171 -8.03 -40.51 -5.96
C MET A 171 -7.86 -41.07 -7.38
N PRO A 172 -8.89 -41.71 -7.96
CA PRO A 172 -8.92 -41.95 -9.39
C PRO A 172 -8.73 -40.64 -10.19
N GLN A 173 -8.06 -40.70 -11.36
CA GLN A 173 -7.66 -39.48 -12.11
C GLN A 173 -8.82 -38.55 -12.49
N ASP A 174 -10.02 -39.08 -12.70
CA ASP A 174 -11.21 -38.31 -13.11
C ASP A 174 -12.12 -37.91 -11.94
N ASP A 175 -11.77 -38.30 -10.71
CA ASP A 175 -12.57 -38.02 -9.51
C ASP A 175 -12.05 -36.78 -8.76
N GLY A 176 -12.95 -36.08 -8.08
CA GLY A 176 -12.59 -34.90 -7.30
C GLY A 176 -13.32 -34.85 -5.97
N TYR A 177 -12.64 -34.39 -4.93
CA TYR A 177 -13.15 -34.39 -3.57
C TYR A 177 -13.40 -32.99 -3.06
N ILE A 178 -14.63 -32.74 -2.63
CA ILE A 178 -15.00 -31.48 -1.99
C ILE A 178 -14.80 -31.64 -0.48
N TYR A 179 -13.83 -30.93 0.07
CA TYR A 179 -13.59 -30.94 1.51
C TYR A 179 -14.67 -30.13 2.24
N LYS A 180 -15.30 -30.75 3.25
CA LYS A 180 -16.41 -30.17 4.04
C LYS A 180 -16.10 -30.22 5.54
N GLY A 181 -14.83 -30.21 5.92
CA GLY A 181 -14.43 -30.27 7.34
C GLY A 181 -14.35 -31.69 7.90
N GLN A 182 -14.20 -32.72 7.06
CA GLN A 182 -13.96 -34.08 7.53
C GLN A 182 -12.66 -34.15 8.34
N LYS A 183 -12.60 -35.03 9.35
CA LYS A 183 -11.35 -35.21 10.10
C LYS A 183 -10.28 -35.80 9.18
N ILE A 184 -9.04 -35.34 9.34
CA ILE A 184 -7.91 -35.81 8.54
C ILE A 184 -7.67 -37.30 8.79
N GLU A 185 -7.85 -37.77 10.02
CA GLU A 185 -7.84 -39.17 10.42
C GLU A 185 -8.77 -40.01 9.53
N ASP A 186 -10.01 -39.57 9.38
CA ASP A 186 -11.03 -40.29 8.62
C ASP A 186 -10.69 -40.31 7.11
N MET A 187 -10.16 -39.20 6.59
CA MET A 187 -9.73 -39.08 5.20
C MET A 187 -8.55 -40.00 4.88
N LEU A 188 -7.59 -40.10 5.80
CA LEU A 188 -6.46 -41.01 5.70
C LEU A 188 -6.90 -42.47 5.79
N GLN A 189 -7.79 -42.80 6.73
CA GLN A 189 -8.31 -44.17 6.89
C GLN A 189 -9.09 -44.63 5.65
N LYS A 190 -9.82 -43.71 5.00
CA LYS A 190 -10.56 -43.98 3.75
C LYS A 190 -9.68 -43.96 2.50
N GLY A 191 -8.38 -43.68 2.63
CA GLY A 191 -7.44 -43.62 1.52
C GLY A 191 -7.60 -42.39 0.59
N ALA A 192 -8.38 -41.38 1.00
CA ALA A 192 -8.54 -40.14 0.24
C ALA A 192 -7.27 -39.27 0.29
N LEU A 193 -6.47 -39.42 1.35
CA LEU A 193 -5.19 -38.77 1.54
C LEU A 193 -4.09 -39.81 1.80
N SER A 194 -2.87 -39.44 1.45
CA SER A 194 -1.63 -40.12 1.83
C SER A 194 -0.70 -39.15 2.56
N ILE A 195 0.05 -39.66 3.54
CA ILE A 195 1.04 -38.87 4.28
C ILE A 195 2.38 -38.93 3.56
N VAL A 196 3.02 -37.78 3.37
CA VAL A 196 4.42 -37.70 2.93
C VAL A 196 5.26 -37.31 4.14
N LEU A 197 5.98 -38.26 4.73
CA LEU A 197 6.87 -37.99 5.87
C LEU A 197 8.28 -37.60 5.41
N PRO A 198 9.01 -36.79 6.21
CA PRO A 198 10.44 -36.59 5.98
C PRO A 198 11.24 -37.84 6.31
N LYS A 199 12.54 -37.80 5.97
CA LYS A 199 13.53 -38.70 6.52
C LYS A 199 13.66 -38.45 8.02
N LEU A 200 13.17 -39.42 8.80
CA LEU A 200 13.27 -39.43 10.26
C LEU A 200 14.55 -40.19 10.65
N ASN A 201 15.48 -39.52 11.34
CA ASN A 201 16.67 -40.16 11.91
C ASN A 201 16.31 -40.93 13.18
#